data_AF-A0A7V5CI24-F1
#
_entry.id   AF-A0A7V5CI24-F1
#
_cell.length_a   1.000
_cell.length_b   1.000
_cell.length_c   1.000
_cell.angle_alpha   90.00
_cell.angle_beta   90.00
_cell.angle_gamma   90.00
#
_symmetry.space_group_name_H-M   'P 1'
#
loop_
_entity.id
_entity.type
_entity.pdbx_description
1 polymer ?
#
loop_
_entity_poly.entity_id
_entity_poly.type
_entity_poly.pdbx_seq_one_letter_code
_entity_poly.pdbx_strand_id
1 'polypeptide(L)' 'MTKTVLDTNVLISSLFWKGPSRHIVDLAIANKIKSVTSPEILEEVEAVL' A
#
# COMPACT_ATOMS: atom_id res chain seq x y z
N MET A 1 -12.90 -8.78 8.39
CA MET A 1 -11.60 -8.44 7.77
C MET A 1 -11.58 -6.95 7.52
N THR A 2 -10.59 -6.23 8.05
CA THR A 2 -10.50 -4.78 7.95
C THR A 2 -10.10 -4.37 6.53
N LYS A 3 -10.87 -3.48 5.90
CA LYS A 3 -10.48 -2.84 4.65
C LYS A 3 -9.59 -1.66 4.99
N THR A 4 -8.43 -1.59 4.36
CA THR A 4 -7.42 -0.57 4.65
C THR A 4 -7.04 0.10 3.34
N VAL A 5 -7.19 1.42 3.28
CA VAL A 5 -6.63 2.24 2.21
C VAL A 5 -5.19 2.54 2.59
N LEU A 6 -4.26 2.21 1.71
CA LEU A 6 -2.84 2.51 1.88
C LEU A 6 -2.55 3.82 1.17
N ASP A 7 -1.87 4.73 1.88
CA ASP A 7 -1.36 5.96 1.28
C ASP A 7 -0.32 5.65 0.18
N THR A 8 -0.20 6.54 -0.79
CA THR A 8 0.76 6.46 -1.91
C THR A 8 2.17 6.21 -1.41
N ASN A 9 2.60 6.94 -0.37
CA ASN A 9 3.93 6.77 0.21
C ASN A 9 4.12 5.37 0.80
N VAL A 10 3.10 4.80 1.43
CA VAL A 10 3.17 3.44 1.99
C VAL A 10 3.27 2.42 0.84
N LEU A 11 2.48 2.57 -0.22
CA LEU A 11 2.54 1.71 -1.40
C LEU A 11 3.93 1.74 -2.05
N ILE A 12 4.40 2.93 -2.43
CA ILE A 12 5.70 3.14 -3.07
C ILE A 12 6.84 2.66 -2.17
N SER A 13 6.84 3.06 -0.89
CA SER A 13 7.88 2.66 0.05
C SER A 13 7.96 1.14 0.20
N SER A 14 6.81 0.45 0.23
CA SER A 14 6.76 -1.01 0.42
C SER A 14 7.18 -1.81 -0.80
N LEU A 15 7.06 -1.22 -2.00
CA LEU A 15 7.47 -1.83 -3.26
C LEU A 15 8.98 -1.76 -3.46
N PHE A 16 9.61 -0.61 -3.19
CA PHE A 16 11.02 -0.38 -3.51
C PHE A 16 11.97 -0.49 -2.31
N TRP A 17 11.49 -0.39 -1.07
CA TRP A 17 12.32 -0.49 0.14
C TRP A 17 11.82 -1.56 1.10
N LYS A 18 12.76 -2.24 1.78
CA LYS A 18 12.47 -3.22 2.85
C LYS A 18 12.33 -2.55 4.23
N GLY A 19 11.79 -1.34 4.25
CA GLY A 19 11.61 -0.54 5.47
C GLY A 19 10.33 -0.92 6.25
N PRO A 20 9.99 -0.17 7.31
CA PRO A 20 8.82 -0.43 8.16
C PRO A 20 7.50 -0.55 7.38
N SER A 21 7.35 0.20 6.29
CA SER A 21 6.18 0.17 5.40
C SER A 21 5.89 -1.22 4.84
N ARG A 22 6.92 -2.02 4.59
CA ARG A 22 6.80 -3.39 4.06
C ARG A 22 5.94 -4.29 4.93
N HIS A 23 5.97 -4.08 6.26
CA HIS A 23 5.15 -4.83 7.19
C HIS A 23 3.65 -4.73 6.88
N ILE A 24 3.20 -3.57 6.37
CA ILE A 24 1.79 -3.36 6.02
C ILE A 24 1.37 -4.23 4.82
N VAL A 25 2.23 -4.34 3.80
CA VAL A 25 1.99 -5.23 2.67
C VAL A 25 2.06 -6.70 3.09
N ASP A 26 2.97 -7.06 3.99
CA ASP A 26 3.07 -8.43 4.52
C ASP A 26 1.79 -8.83 5.28
N LEU A 27 1.18 -7.90 6.03
CA LEU A 27 -0.12 -8.11 6.67
C LEU A 27 -1.25 -8.33 5.64
N ALA A 28 -1.20 -7.63 4.51
CA ALA A 28 -2.16 -7.84 3.41
C ALA A 28 -1.96 -9.21 2.74
N ILE A 29 -0.71 -9.61 2.47
CA ILE A 29 -0.36 -10.94 1.92
C ILE A 29 -0.80 -12.05 2.87
N ALA A 30 -0.64 -11.86 4.17
CA ALA A 30 -1.07 -12.79 5.21
C ALA A 30 -2.59 -12.79 5.47
N ASN A 31 -3.39 -12.11 4.63
CA ASN A 31 -4.84 -11.96 4.76
C ASN A 31 -5.30 -11.38 6.11
N LYS A 32 -4.46 -10.59 6.79
CA LYS A 32 -4.81 -9.91 8.06
C LYS A 32 -5.59 -8.62 7.80
N ILE A 33 -5.29 -7.95 6.68
CA ILE A 33 -6.01 -6.80 6.18
C ILE A 33 -6.36 -7.00 4.70
N LYS A 34 -7.40 -6.31 4.23
CA LYS A 34 -7.70 -6.20 2.80
C LYS A 34 -7.26 -4.84 2.32
N SER A 35 -6.15 -4.80 1.58
CA SER A 35 -5.71 -3.60 0.87
C SER A 35 -6.76 -3.23 -0.18
N VAL A 36 -7.24 -2.00 -0.14
CA VAL A 36 -8.13 -1.39 -1.14
C VAL A 36 -7.53 -0.06 -1.56
N THR A 37 -7.84 0.40 -2.78
CA THR A 37 -7.33 1.66 -3.35
C THR A 37 -8.49 2.52 -3.83
N SER A 38 -8.19 3.77 -4.20
CA SER A 38 -9.12 4.71 -4.84
C SER A 38 -8.47 5.33 -6.10
N PRO A 39 -9.26 5.98 -6.98
CA PRO A 39 -8.72 6.66 -8.15
C PRO A 39 -7.65 7.70 -7.82
N GLU A 40 -7.83 8.49 -6.76
CA GLU A 40 -6.90 9.55 -6.34
C GLU A 40 -5.52 8.98 -5.99
N ILE A 41 -5.48 7.87 -5.26
CA ILE A 41 -4.21 7.18 -4.95
C ILE A 41 -3.56 6.61 -6.22
N LEU A 42 -4.35 6.14 -7.19
CA LEU A 42 -3.80 5.63 -8.45
C LEU A 42 -3.21 6.75 -9.31
N GLU A 43 -3.84 7.92 -9.33
CA GLU A 43 -3.32 9.13 -10.00
C GLU A 43 -2.01 9.60 -9.36
N GLU A 44 -1.92 9.60 -8.03
CA GLU A 44 -0.67 9.92 -7.33
C GLU A 44 0.44 8.92 -7.64
N VAL A 45 0.12 7.62 -7.68
CA VAL A 45 1.06 6.55 -8.04
C VAL A 45 1.55 6.72 -9.49
N GLU A 46 0.66 7.05 -10.43
CA GLU A 46 1.01 7.33 -11.83
C GLU A 46 1.92 8.55 -11.97
N ALA A 47 1.72 9.58 -11.14
CA ALA A 47 2.56 10.78 -11.18
C ALA A 47 4.01 10.56 -10.71
N VAL A 48 4.27 9.48 -9.95
CA VAL A 48 5.58 9.21 -9.33
C VAL A 48 6.29 7.95 -9.82
N LEU A 49 5.65 7.14 -10.67
CA LEU A 49 6.21 5.93 -11.30
C LEU A 49 6.43 6.12 -12.80
#